data_AF-A0A1K0JJF5-F1
#
_entry.id   AF-A0A1K0JJF5-F1
#
_cell.length_a   1.000
_cell.length_b   1.000
_cell.length_c   1.000
_cell.angle_alpha   90.00
_cell.angle_beta   90.00
_cell.angle_gamma   90.00
#
_symmetry.space_group_name_H-M   'P 1'
#
loop_
_entity.id
_entity.type
_entity.pdbx_description
1 polymer ?
#
loop_
_entity_poly.entity_id
_entity_poly.type
_entity_poly.pdbx_seq_one_letter_code
_entity_poly.pdbx_strand_id
1 'polypeptide(L)'
;MGAVVTLAGNVANNLPAGLIAASALAGGHASHAVTGAVLIGIDLGPNLSVTGSLATLLWLTALRREGHVVSAGQFLRVGAVVMPAAMLPALALLLL
;
A
#
# COMPACT_ATOMS: atom_id res chain seq x y z
N MET A 1 -6.71 21.00 -15.47
CA MET A 1 -5.50 20.42 -14.82
C MET A 1 -5.82 19.63 -13.56
N GLY A 2 -6.60 20.18 -12.60
CA GLY A 2 -6.95 19.47 -11.36
C GLY A 2 -7.56 18.07 -11.57
N ALA A 3 -8.53 17.92 -12.47
CA ALA A 3 -9.17 16.62 -12.73
C ALA A 3 -8.20 15.53 -13.21
N VAL A 4 -7.17 15.87 -14.00
CA VAL A 4 -6.15 14.90 -14.48
C VAL A 4 -5.18 14.55 -13.35
N VAL A 5 -4.83 15.50 -12.49
CA VAL A 5 -3.99 15.28 -11.29
C VAL A 5 -4.74 14.48 -10.22
N THR A 6 -6.05 14.66 -10.09
CA THR A 6 -6.92 13.86 -9.21
C THR A 6 -7.17 12.46 -9.80
N LEU A 7 -7.28 12.32 -11.13
CA LEU A 7 -7.38 11.00 -11.79
C LEU A 7 -6.05 10.22 -11.71
N ALA A 8 -4.90 10.90 -11.82
CA ALA A 8 -3.59 10.31 -11.54
C ALA A 8 -3.38 10.02 -10.04
N GLY A 9 -3.90 10.87 -9.16
CA GLY A 9 -3.89 10.68 -7.70
C GLY A 9 -4.82 9.55 -7.22
N ASN A 10 -5.80 9.16 -8.03
CA ASN A 10 -6.65 7.98 -7.79
C ASN A 10 -5.99 6.65 -8.21
N VAL A 11 -4.81 6.69 -8.84
CA VAL A 11 -3.88 5.55 -8.85
C VAL A 11 -3.10 5.58 -7.54
N ALA A 12 -3.83 5.44 -6.43
CA ALA A 12 -3.29 5.45 -5.09
C ALA A 12 -2.42 4.21 -4.88
N ASN A 13 -1.15 4.32 -5.25
CA ASN A 13 -0.12 3.37 -4.87
C ASN A 13 0.59 3.83 -3.59
N ASN A 14 1.47 2.98 -3.02
CA ASN A 14 2.22 3.31 -1.80
C ASN A 14 3.02 4.63 -1.86
N LEU A 15 3.37 5.13 -3.06
CA LEU A 15 4.27 6.26 -3.24
C LEU A 15 3.61 7.64 -2.99
N PRO A 16 2.47 8.04 -3.62
CA PRO A 16 1.76 9.25 -3.21
C PRO A 16 1.27 9.21 -1.76
N ALA A 17 0.83 8.04 -1.28
CA ALA A 17 0.43 7.87 0.12
C ALA A 17 1.61 8.12 1.08
N GLY A 18 2.79 7.58 0.74
CA GLY A 18 4.06 7.82 1.41
C GLY A 18 4.44 9.31 1.47
N LEU A 19 4.34 10.02 0.35
CA LEU A 19 4.68 11.44 0.28
C LEU A 19 3.70 12.32 1.07
N ILE A 20 2.39 12.03 1.01
CA ILE A 20 1.37 12.75 1.80
C ILE A 20 1.62 12.53 3.29
N ALA A 21 1.83 11.29 3.69
CA ALA A 21 2.13 10.94 5.08
C ALA A 21 3.43 11.58 5.57
N ALA A 22 4.51 11.53 4.80
CA ALA A 22 5.77 12.18 5.13
C ALA A 22 5.59 13.69 5.30
N SER A 23 4.80 14.34 4.44
CA SER A 23 4.51 15.77 4.57
C SER A 23 3.67 16.11 5.81
N ALA A 24 2.70 15.25 6.16
CA ALA A 24 1.89 15.40 7.37
C ALA A 24 2.71 15.18 8.65
N LEU A 25 3.63 14.20 8.63
CA LEU A 25 4.54 13.91 9.73
C LEU A 25 5.62 14.99 9.88
N ALA A 26 6.07 15.61 8.79
CA ALA A 26 7.03 16.72 8.84
C ALA A 26 6.41 18.01 9.41
N GLY A 27 5.09 18.19 9.29
CA GLY A 27 4.36 19.35 9.82
C GLY A 27 3.97 19.26 11.30
N GLY A 28 4.15 18.11 11.95
CA GLY A 28 3.78 17.89 13.35
C GLY A 28 4.88 17.17 14.15
N HIS A 29 4.92 17.36 15.46
CA HIS A 29 5.81 16.63 16.38
C HIS A 29 5.36 15.16 16.56
N ALA A 30 5.22 14.42 15.46
CA ALA A 30 4.82 13.03 15.50
C ALA A 30 5.89 12.18 16.19
N SER A 31 5.49 11.35 17.15
CA SER A 31 6.43 10.45 17.81
C SER A 31 6.97 9.39 16.84
N HIS A 32 8.15 8.83 17.15
CA HIS A 32 8.73 7.74 16.36
C HIS A 32 7.77 6.55 16.19
N ALA A 33 6.94 6.27 17.18
CA ALA A 33 5.92 5.22 17.11
C ALA A 33 4.81 5.55 16.08
N VAL A 34 4.36 6.81 16.02
CA VAL A 34 3.35 7.24 15.03
C VAL A 34 3.94 7.20 13.63
N THR A 35 5.15 7.71 13.44
CA THR A 35 5.86 7.65 12.16
C THR A 35 6.06 6.21 11.69
N GLY A 36 6.51 5.32 12.57
CA GLY A 36 6.70 3.91 12.27
C GLY A 36 5.39 3.21 11.87
N ALA A 37 4.30 3.45 12.61
CA ALA A 37 3.01 2.83 12.34
C ALA A 37 2.44 3.27 10.99
N VAL A 38 2.63 4.56 10.66
CA VAL A 38 2.24 5.13 9.37
C VAL A 38 3.04 4.53 8.22
N LEU A 39 4.36 4.36 8.36
CA LEU A 39 5.20 3.72 7.35
C LEU A 39 4.81 2.25 7.12
N ILE A 40 4.58 1.49 8.20
CA ILE A 40 4.10 0.10 8.12
C ILE A 40 2.74 0.04 7.39
N GLY A 41 1.82 0.93 7.72
CA GLY A 41 0.50 0.99 7.09
C GLY A 41 0.54 1.33 5.60
N ILE A 42 1.45 2.22 5.18
CA ILE A 42 1.60 2.62 3.78
C ILE A 42 2.22 1.52 2.92
N ASP A 43 3.14 0.74 3.49
CA ASP A 43 3.80 -0.34 2.75
C ASP A 43 2.92 -1.60 2.66
N LEU A 44 2.17 -1.92 3.74
CA LEU A 44 1.33 -3.12 3.80
C LEU A 44 -0.12 -2.90 3.34
N GLY A 45 -0.67 -1.70 3.49
CA GLY A 45 -2.04 -1.32 3.07
C GLY A 45 -2.37 -1.61 1.58
N PRO A 46 -1.46 -1.38 0.63
CA PRO A 46 -1.60 -1.74 -0.78
C PRO A 46 -2.00 -3.18 -1.09
N ASN A 47 -1.70 -4.14 -0.21
CA ASN A 47 -2.03 -5.55 -0.43
C ASN A 47 -3.54 -5.83 -0.45
N LEU A 48 -4.39 -4.84 -0.17
CA LEU A 48 -5.85 -4.90 -0.32
C LEU A 48 -6.37 -4.23 -1.61
N SER A 49 -5.51 -3.76 -2.52
CA SER A 49 -5.92 -3.19 -3.80
C SER A 49 -5.02 -3.63 -4.94
N VAL A 50 -5.62 -4.10 -6.04
CA VAL A 50 -4.92 -4.51 -7.27
C VAL A 50 -4.09 -3.36 -7.87
N THR A 51 -4.51 -2.12 -7.65
CA THR A 51 -3.82 -0.90 -8.08
C THR A 51 -2.97 -0.26 -6.97
N GLY A 52 -2.91 -0.88 -5.79
CA GLY A 52 -2.28 -0.33 -4.59
C GLY A 52 -0.75 -0.24 -4.65
N SER A 53 -0.09 -0.93 -5.58
CA SER A 53 1.35 -0.84 -5.78
C SER A 53 1.73 -1.07 -7.24
N LEU A 54 2.76 -0.36 -7.70
CA LEU A 54 3.38 -0.63 -9.01
C LEU A 54 3.91 -2.06 -9.08
N ALA A 55 4.44 -2.58 -7.98
CA ALA A 55 4.93 -3.96 -7.89
C ALA A 55 3.82 -4.98 -8.21
N THR A 56 2.61 -4.76 -7.66
CA THR A 56 1.43 -5.60 -7.94
C THR A 56 1.04 -5.56 -9.41
N LEU A 57 1.05 -4.36 -10.02
CA LEU A 57 0.73 -4.21 -11.44
C LEU A 57 1.77 -4.89 -12.35
N LEU A 58 3.06 -4.75 -12.02
CA LEU A 58 4.15 -5.41 -12.75
C LEU A 58 4.05 -6.94 -12.64
N TRP A 59 3.77 -7.45 -11.44
CA TRP A 59 3.58 -8.89 -11.20
C TRP A 59 2.37 -9.45 -11.97
N LEU A 60 1.22 -8.78 -11.92
CA LEU A 60 0.03 -9.18 -12.68
C LEU A 60 0.22 -9.07 -14.20
N THR A 61 1.08 -8.16 -14.65
CA THR A 61 1.44 -8.03 -16.06
C THR A 61 2.38 -9.17 -16.49
N ALA A 62 3.34 -9.54 -15.64
CA ALA A 62 4.23 -10.68 -15.88
C ALA A 62 3.45 -12.00 -15.96
N LEU A 63 2.56 -12.27 -14.99
CA LEU A 63 1.69 -13.46 -15.00
C LEU A 63 0.84 -13.54 -16.27
N ARG A 64 0.25 -12.41 -16.70
CA ARG A 64 -0.54 -12.38 -17.94
C ARG A 64 0.29 -12.70 -19.17
N ARG A 65 1.58 -12.32 -19.22
CA ARG A 65 2.49 -12.67 -20.32
C ARG A 65 2.82 -14.16 -20.35
N GLU A 66 2.76 -14.83 -19.22
CA GLU A 66 2.94 -16.28 -19.08
C GLU A 66 1.63 -17.08 -19.26
N GLY A 67 0.51 -16.40 -19.56
CA GLY A 67 -0.80 -17.03 -19.74
C GLY A 67 -1.56 -17.28 -18.44
N HIS A 68 -1.05 -16.82 -17.30
CA HIS A 68 -1.73 -16.90 -16.01
C HIS A 68 -2.59 -15.66 -15.75
N VAL A 69 -3.89 -15.85 -15.53
CA VAL A 69 -4.84 -14.77 -15.21
C VAL A 69 -5.22 -14.87 -13.74
N VAL A 70 -4.82 -13.87 -12.96
CA VAL A 70 -5.26 -13.68 -11.58
C VAL A 70 -6.33 -12.59 -11.57
N SER A 71 -7.54 -12.94 -11.13
CA SER A 71 -8.63 -11.99 -10.96
C SER A 71 -8.42 -11.10 -9.74
N ALA A 72 -9.04 -9.91 -9.76
CA ALA A 72 -9.02 -9.00 -8.62
C ALA A 72 -9.55 -9.66 -7.34
N GLY A 73 -10.59 -10.49 -7.43
CA GLY A 73 -11.15 -11.22 -6.29
C GLY A 73 -10.19 -12.25 -5.69
N GLN A 74 -9.40 -12.95 -6.50
CA GLN A 74 -8.37 -13.87 -6.01
C GLN A 74 -7.26 -13.12 -5.27
N PHE A 75 -6.79 -12.00 -5.84
CA PHE A 75 -5.80 -11.14 -5.21
C PHE A 75 -6.31 -10.61 -3.86
N LEU A 76 -7.54 -10.08 -3.81
CA LEU A 76 -8.15 -9.55 -2.60
C LEU A 76 -8.32 -10.61 -1.51
N ARG A 77 -8.72 -11.84 -1.83
CA ARG A 77 -8.85 -12.92 -0.84
C ARG A 77 -7.54 -13.27 -0.18
N VAL A 78 -6.46 -13.37 -0.98
CA VAL A 78 -5.12 -13.65 -0.44
C VAL A 78 -4.63 -12.46 0.37
N GLY A 79 -4.78 -11.25 -0.17
CA GLY A 79 -4.42 -10.00 0.50
C GLY A 79 -5.11 -9.81 1.85
N ALA A 80 -6.40 -10.13 1.95
CA ALA A 80 -7.19 -10.02 3.18
C ALA A 80 -6.67 -10.89 4.34
N VAL A 81 -5.94 -11.97 4.05
CA VAL A 81 -5.34 -12.84 5.07
C VAL A 81 -3.87 -12.50 5.31
N VAL A 82 -3.09 -12.38 4.23
CA VAL A 82 -1.65 -12.16 4.31
C VAL A 82 -1.32 -10.78 4.87
N MET A 83 -2.09 -9.75 4.52
CA MET A 83 -1.82 -8.38 4.96
C MET A 83 -1.98 -8.22 6.48
N PRO A 84 -3.10 -8.61 7.13
CA PRO A 84 -3.20 -8.54 8.58
C PRO A 84 -2.19 -9.44 9.30
N ALA A 85 -1.90 -10.62 8.74
CA ALA A 85 -0.92 -11.55 9.31
C ALA A 85 0.51 -10.95 9.33
N ALA A 86 0.86 -10.10 8.37
CA ALA A 86 2.13 -9.37 8.36
C ALA A 86 2.07 -8.08 9.19
N MET A 87 0.94 -7.36 9.16
CA MET A 87 0.82 -6.05 9.80
C MET A 87 0.74 -6.14 11.32
N LEU A 88 -0.03 -7.09 11.87
CA LEU A 88 -0.21 -7.19 13.33
C LEU A 88 1.11 -7.46 14.07
N PRO A 89 1.98 -8.40 13.65
CA PRO A 89 3.29 -8.58 14.27
C PRO A 89 4.21 -7.38 14.09
N ALA A 90 4.18 -6.71 12.93
CA ALA A 90 5.01 -5.54 12.67
C ALA A 90 4.63 -4.35 13.59
N LEU A 91 3.32 -4.12 13.77
CA LEU A 91 2.82 -3.12 14.71
C LEU A 91 3.12 -3.52 16.17
N ALA A 92 2.98 -4.80 16.51
CA ALA A 92 3.32 -5.28 17.85
C ALA A 92 4.80 -5.06 18.17
N LEU A 93 5.71 -5.38 17.25
CA LEU A 93 7.14 -5.16 17.41
C LEU A 93 7.48 -3.68 17.54
N LEU A 94 6.78 -2.80 16.82
CA LEU A 94 7.00 -1.36 16.91
C LEU A 94 6.58 -0.77 18.27
N LEU A 95 5.65 -1.42 18.98
CA LEU A 95 5.12 -0.97 20.27
C LEU A 95 5.90 -1.53 21.47
N LEU A 96 6.82 -2.48 21.25
CA LEU A 96 7.70 -3.08 22.26
C LEU A 96 9.00 -2.29 22.39
#